data_AF-A0AAV5LM31-F1
#
_entry.id   AF-A0AAV5LM31-F1
#
_cell.length_a   1.000
_cell.length_b   1.000
_cell.length_c   1.000
_cell.angle_alpha   90.00
_cell.angle_beta   90.00
_cell.angle_gamma   90.00
#
_symmetry.space_group_name_H-M   'P 1'
#
loop_
_entity.id
_entity.type
_entity.pdbx_description
1 polymer ?
#
loop_
_entity_poly.entity_id
_entity_poly.type
_entity_poly.pdbx_seq_one_letter_code
_entity_poly.pdbx_strand_id
1 'polypeptide(L)'
;MLLKFYAQKGGINVMVELDVPGHALSWGVGYPALWPSNDCQQPLDVSNEFTFQVIDGILSDFSKIFKFKFVHLGGDEVNTSCWTDTPRISKW
;
A
#
# COMPACT_ATOMS: atom_id res chain seq x y z
N MET A 1 -4.80 0.08 -20.67
CA MET A 1 -4.64 -1.21 -21.39
C MET A 1 -3.51 -1.19 -22.44
N LEU A 2 -3.18 -0.05 -23.06
CA LEU A 2 -2.07 0.07 -24.03
C LEU A 2 -0.65 -0.22 -23.48
N LEU A 3 -0.33 0.24 -22.26
CA LEU A 3 1.03 0.10 -21.69
C LEU A 3 1.51 -1.36 -21.65
N LYS A 4 0.65 -2.29 -21.23
CA LYS A 4 0.99 -3.71 -21.15
C LYS A 4 1.33 -4.30 -22.51
N PHE A 5 0.49 -4.03 -23.51
CA PHE A 5 0.70 -4.52 -24.87
C PHE A 5 1.99 -3.94 -25.47
N TYR A 6 2.27 -2.67 -25.21
CA TYR A 6 3.51 -2.04 -25.67
C TYR A 6 4.75 -2.66 -25.02
N ALA A 7 4.74 -2.84 -23.69
CA ALA A 7 5.83 -3.50 -22.97
C ALA A 7 6.05 -4.94 -23.44
N GLN A 8 4.97 -5.71 -23.64
CA GLN A 8 5.04 -7.08 -24.15
C GLN A 8 5.66 -7.17 -25.54
N LYS A 9 5.31 -6.25 -26.46
CA LYS A 9 5.94 -6.19 -27.79
C LYS A 9 7.46 -5.96 -27.72
N GLY A 10 7.93 -5.29 -26.68
CA GLY A 10 9.36 -5.06 -26.42
C GLY A 10 10.04 -6.14 -25.57
N GLY A 11 9.35 -7.21 -25.17
CA GLY A 11 9.89 -8.21 -24.25
C GLY A 11 10.13 -7.70 -22.83
N ILE A 12 9.44 -6.62 -22.43
CA ILE A 12 9.59 -5.97 -21.13
C ILE A 12 8.52 -6.48 -20.17
N ASN A 13 8.94 -6.89 -18.97
CA ASN A 13 8.03 -7.17 -17.86
C ASN A 13 7.68 -5.87 -17.12
N VAL A 14 6.39 -5.72 -16.81
CA VAL A 14 5.91 -4.62 -15.98
C VAL A 14 5.67 -5.16 -14.57
N MET A 15 6.56 -4.81 -13.65
CA MET A 15 6.39 -5.06 -12.21
C MET A 15 5.64 -3.88 -11.61
N VAL A 16 4.62 -4.17 -10.82
CA VAL A 16 3.90 -3.15 -10.07
C VAL A 16 4.46 -3.01 -8.68
N GLU A 17 4.35 -1.80 -8.17
CA GLU A 17 4.69 -1.45 -6.82
C GLU A 17 3.44 -1.00 -6.06
N LEU A 18 3.29 -1.53 -4.85
CA LEU A 18 2.34 -1.08 -3.85
C LEU A 18 3.12 -0.73 -2.60
N ASP A 19 3.60 0.51 -2.50
CA ASP A 19 4.45 0.94 -1.40
C ASP A 19 3.64 1.08 -0.10
N VAL A 20 3.94 0.20 0.85
CA VAL A 20 3.30 0.11 2.17
C VAL A 20 4.31 -0.36 3.22
N PRO A 21 4.14 0.02 4.50
CA PRO A 21 3.10 0.90 5.03
C PRO A 21 3.45 2.40 4.96
N GLY A 22 4.67 2.72 4.53
CA GLY A 22 5.12 4.09 4.25
C GLY A 22 4.44 4.70 3.03
N HIS A 23 4.74 5.98 2.74
CA HIS A 23 4.32 6.70 1.53
C HIS A 23 2.81 6.65 1.17
N ALA A 24 1.95 6.32 2.14
CA ALA A 24 0.53 6.05 1.91
C ALA A 24 -0.39 7.23 2.27
N LEU A 25 0.14 8.45 2.45
CA LEU A 25 -0.65 9.63 2.81
C LEU A 25 -1.87 9.83 1.89
N SER A 26 -1.70 9.63 0.59
CA SER A 26 -2.75 9.81 -0.42
C SER A 26 -3.90 8.80 -0.28
N TRP A 27 -3.66 7.64 0.33
CA TRP A 27 -4.66 6.58 0.47
C TRP A 27 -5.74 7.00 1.46
N GLY A 28 -5.35 7.66 2.55
CA GLY A 28 -6.29 8.09 3.58
C GLY A 28 -7.17 9.26 3.16
N VAL A 29 -6.90 9.94 2.04
CA VAL A 29 -7.86 10.89 1.44
C VAL A 29 -9.14 10.17 1.02
N GLY A 30 -9.02 8.96 0.46
CA GLY A 30 -10.17 8.12 0.12
C GLY A 30 -10.66 7.27 1.30
N TYR A 31 -9.73 6.85 2.17
CA TYR A 31 -10.00 5.95 3.28
C TYR A 31 -9.37 6.45 4.59
N PRO A 32 -9.94 7.48 5.26
CA PRO A 32 -9.33 8.06 6.47
C PRO A 32 -9.10 7.06 7.61
N ALA A 33 -9.83 5.94 7.62
CA ALA A 33 -9.65 4.85 8.58
C ALA A 33 -8.28 4.13 8.47
N LEU A 34 -7.52 4.36 7.40
CA LEU A 34 -6.17 3.84 7.22
C LEU A 34 -5.11 4.64 7.98
N TRP A 35 -5.44 5.85 8.43
CA TRP A 35 -4.52 6.68 9.20
C TRP A 35 -4.44 6.21 10.66
N PRO A 36 -3.23 6.19 11.25
CA PRO A 36 -3.07 6.01 12.69
C PRO A 36 -3.95 6.96 13.53
N SER A 37 -4.02 8.24 13.12
CA SER A 37 -4.92 9.24 13.67
C SER A 37 -5.09 10.42 12.70
N ASN A 38 -5.96 11.38 13.02
CA ASN A 38 -6.11 12.59 12.20
C ASN A 38 -4.83 13.46 12.18
N ASP A 39 -4.04 13.41 13.25
CA ASP A 39 -2.79 14.16 13.41
C ASP A 39 -1.57 13.37 12.88
N CYS A 40 -1.73 12.06 12.69
CA CYS A 40 -0.70 11.13 12.23
C CYS A 40 -1.25 10.30 11.07
N GLN A 41 -1.02 10.78 9.85
CA GLN A 41 -1.66 10.29 8.63
C GLN A 41 -0.82 9.27 7.83
N GLN A 42 0.36 8.93 8.33
CA GLN A 42 1.23 7.90 7.78
C GLN A 42 2.25 7.49 8.85
N PRO A 43 2.80 6.28 8.81
CA PRO A 43 2.47 5.15 7.92
C PRO A 43 1.08 4.56 8.20
N LEU A 44 0.60 3.63 7.36
CA LEU A 44 -0.70 2.96 7.52
C LEU A 44 -0.89 2.37 8.94
N ASP A 45 -2.12 2.40 9.44
CA ASP A 45 -2.47 1.77 10.73
C ASP A 45 -2.47 0.24 10.61
N VAL A 46 -1.38 -0.39 11.07
CA VAL A 46 -1.21 -1.85 11.06
C VAL A 46 -2.05 -2.57 12.12
N SER A 47 -2.64 -1.85 13.08
CA SER A 47 -3.56 -2.41 14.09
C SER A 47 -5.02 -2.43 13.62
N ASN A 48 -5.29 -1.96 12.40
CA ASN A 48 -6.62 -1.95 11.80
C ASN A 48 -6.75 -3.07 10.75
N GLU A 49 -7.63 -4.04 10.98
CA GLU A 49 -7.95 -5.11 10.01
C GLU A 49 -8.39 -4.56 8.65
N PHE A 50 -9.02 -3.38 8.62
CA PHE A 50 -9.41 -2.73 7.37
C PHE A 50 -8.20 -2.39 6.48
N THR A 51 -7.03 -2.10 7.07
CA THR A 51 -5.79 -1.87 6.32
C THR A 51 -5.42 -3.09 5.48
N PHE A 52 -5.49 -4.28 6.06
CA PHE A 52 -5.19 -5.52 5.36
C PHE A 52 -6.25 -5.87 4.31
N GLN A 53 -7.53 -5.56 4.56
CA GLN A 53 -8.60 -5.74 3.56
C GLN A 53 -8.37 -4.87 2.32
N VAL A 54 -7.94 -3.61 2.50
CA VAL A 54 -7.62 -2.72 1.38
C VAL A 54 -6.41 -3.23 0.60
N ILE A 55 -5.33 -3.61 1.29
CA ILE A 55 -4.11 -4.15 0.65
C ILE A 55 -4.44 -5.43 -0.14
N ASP A 56 -5.17 -6.37 0.45
CA ASP A 56 -5.55 -7.63 -0.21
C ASP A 56 -6.43 -7.37 -1.45
N GLY A 57 -7.39 -6.45 -1.35
CA GLY A 57 -8.21 -6.04 -2.48
C GLY A 57 -7.38 -5.50 -3.65
N ILE A 58 -6.41 -4.62 -3.37
CA ILE A 58 -5.52 -4.05 -4.39
C ILE A 58 -4.60 -5.11 -4.99
N LEU A 59 -3.99 -5.97 -4.17
CA LEU A 59 -3.12 -7.05 -4.65
C LEU A 59 -3.90 -8.07 -5.49
N SER A 60 -5.13 -8.39 -5.11
CA SER A 60 -6.06 -9.23 -5.88
C SER A 60 -6.33 -8.62 -7.26
N ASP A 61 -6.61 -7.33 -7.34
CA ASP A 61 -6.81 -6.65 -8.63
C ASP A 61 -5.53 -6.54 -9.46
N PHE A 62 -4.38 -6.29 -8.82
CA PHE A 62 -3.08 -6.32 -9.46
C PHE A 62 -2.81 -7.67 -10.11
N SER A 63 -3.10 -8.78 -9.42
CA SER A 63 -2.90 -10.14 -9.97
C SER A 63 -3.74 -10.44 -11.22
N LYS A 64 -4.94 -9.85 -11.32
CA LYS A 64 -5.81 -9.99 -12.51
C LYS A 64 -5.25 -9.19 -13.68
N ILE A 65 -4.71 -8.00 -13.38
CA ILE A 65 -4.25 -7.00 -14.33
C ILE A 65 -2.82 -7.33 -14.82
N PHE A 66 -1.83 -7.41 -13.94
CA PHE A 66 -0.43 -7.59 -14.27
C PHE A 66 -0.07 -9.08 -14.26
N LYS A 67 0.58 -9.54 -15.34
CA LYS A 67 0.91 -10.96 -15.53
C LYS A 67 2.32 -11.32 -15.07
N PHE A 68 3.12 -10.33 -14.68
CA PHE A 68 4.41 -10.59 -14.08
C PHE A 68 4.22 -11.16 -12.67
N LYS A 69 5.01 -12.17 -12.32
CA LYS A 69 4.78 -12.96 -11.10
C LYS A 69 5.23 -12.27 -9.80
N PHE A 70 5.91 -11.14 -9.92
CA PHE A 70 6.45 -10.40 -8.79
C PHE A 70 5.73 -9.06 -8.65
N VAL A 71 5.57 -8.64 -7.40
CA VAL A 71 5.05 -7.35 -6.96
C VAL A 71 6.08 -6.76 -6.00
N HIS A 72 6.37 -5.47 -6.13
CA HIS A 72 7.18 -4.73 -5.17
C HIS A 72 6.25 -4.16 -4.09
N LEU A 73 6.56 -4.38 -2.82
CA LEU A 73 5.74 -3.87 -1.71
C LEU A 73 6.30 -2.58 -1.09
N GLY A 74 7.39 -2.03 -1.65
CA GLY A 74 8.10 -0.89 -1.08
C GLY A 74 8.64 -1.25 0.30
N GLY A 75 8.17 -0.51 1.31
CA GLY A 75 8.54 -0.71 2.72
C GLY A 75 9.71 0.16 3.16
N ASP A 76 10.01 1.20 2.41
CA ASP A 76 11.02 2.19 2.71
C ASP A 76 10.48 3.37 3.54
N GLU A 77 11.43 4.12 4.12
CA GLU A 77 11.23 5.37 4.87
C GLU A 77 10.10 5.40 5.91
N VAL A 78 9.79 4.24 6.52
CA VAL A 78 8.71 4.12 7.51
C VAL A 78 9.08 4.85 8.80
N ASN A 79 8.43 6.00 9.04
CA ASN A 79 8.50 6.71 10.32
C ASN A 79 7.52 6.10 11.35
N THR A 80 8.04 5.35 12.31
CA THR A 80 7.21 4.61 13.30
C THR A 80 6.70 5.45 14.47
N SER A 81 7.04 6.75 14.56
CA SER A 81 6.61 7.61 15.68
C SER A 81 5.09 7.65 15.81
N CYS A 82 4.36 7.71 14.68
CA CYS A 82 2.90 7.74 14.71
C CYS A 82 2.26 6.48 15.31
N TRP A 83 2.89 5.31 15.18
CA TRP A 83 2.41 4.09 15.85
C TRP A 83 2.67 4.11 17.35
N THR A 84 3.82 4.68 17.76
CA THR A 84 4.20 4.80 19.17
C THR A 84 3.35 5.84 19.89
N ASP A 85 3.08 6.98 19.23
CA ASP A 85 2.34 8.10 19.80
C ASP A 85 0.83 7.85 19.84
N THR A 86 0.31 6.92 19.02
CA THR A 86 -1.11 6.55 18.99
C THR A 86 -1.39 5.42 19.99
N PRO A 87 -2.09 5.66 21.12
CA PRO A 87 -2.20 4.67 22.20
C PRO A 87 -2.91 3.37 21.81
N ARG A 88 -3.79 3.40 20.80
CA ARG A 88 -4.47 2.21 20.26
C ARG A 88 -3.49 1.27 19.55
N ILE A 89 -2.54 1.84 18.82
CA ILE A 89 -1.60 1.09 17.98
C ILE A 89 -0.43 0.60 18.81
N SER A 90 0.11 1.44 19.70
CA SER A 90 1.20 1.05 20.60
C SER A 90 0.86 -0.14 21.53
N LYS A 91 -0.42 -0.47 21.71
CA LYS A 91 -0.90 -1.55 22.58
C LYS A 91 -1.45 -2.77 21.83
N TRP A 92 -1.44 -2.74 20.50
CA TRP A 92 -1.87 -3.84 19.65
C TRP A 92 -0.79 -4.93 19.61
#